data_AF-A0A8T0VUC6-F1
#
_entry.id   AF-A0A8T0VUC6-F1
#
_cell.length_a   1.000
_cell.length_b   1.000
_cell.length_c   1.000
_cell.angle_alpha   90.00
_cell.angle_beta   90.00
_cell.angle_gamma   90.00
#
_symmetry.space_group_name_H-M   'P 1'
#
loop_
_entity.id
_entity.type
_entity.pdbx_description
1 polymer ?
#
loop_
_entity_poly.entity_id
_entity_poly.type
_entity_poly.pdbx_seq_one_letter_code
_entity_poly.pdbx_strand_id
1 'polypeptide(L)'
;MEVRRRQLRLRNGGAEAVHAAPALRRRASFAVSTARREIHGDPLHRTALPPTLQGFFHGRGEAYDDDVPRQEFGQFASLLGRAPAAAPVIDPSFPFITRVLPWTDHIFLLDSRNGLLLFGHLSPDADDTPPELDYIVCNPATEQWVAVPGCGCVDDDLSLIMLTTHVSLLFDPARSSHFHLVLFWDDLDIDGTTLTTVHTYSSEAGVWSHSEEDWSEEERQGPLEEWRRRDMLTDSSSLCGSSRAMVDGLLYLILGRDQIIQVDVQGKTRRIIPAPLARVDSETYVVFVGQSQGLLHCIVEEGHEGAPSPLASDDPRMRWGYGLSVWVLQGSDSDMQQWTFKHRMTNQQLFGRISCRCMLDYHVVTMHPDCNLIFFVQHRDARLISYDIDRQEVRALHSFQHDFGPITLFNRLTLTPYVPYLSELFLGVIGAHKQ
;
A
#
# COMPACT_ATOMS: atom_id res chain seq x y z
N MET A 1 21.57 67.51 -17.26
CA MET A 1 22.92 67.75 -17.79
C MET A 1 23.30 66.58 -18.71
N GLU A 2 23.65 66.92 -19.96
CA GLU A 2 24.45 66.16 -20.95
C GLU A 2 24.07 64.74 -21.41
N VAL A 3 23.14 64.67 -22.37
CA VAL A 3 23.35 64.53 -23.84
C VAL A 3 24.63 63.81 -24.39
N ARG A 4 24.36 62.88 -25.34
CA ARG A 4 25.19 62.37 -26.50
C ARG A 4 26.24 61.29 -26.21
N ARG A 5 26.50 60.28 -27.06
CA ARG A 5 26.43 60.20 -28.54
C ARG A 5 26.48 58.73 -29.02
N ARG A 6 25.76 58.42 -30.11
CA ARG A 6 25.91 57.23 -30.97
C ARG A 6 27.29 57.18 -31.66
N GLN A 7 27.79 55.99 -32.01
CA GLN A 7 28.18 55.64 -33.39
C GLN A 7 28.56 54.15 -33.58
N LEU A 8 27.98 53.56 -34.64
CA LEU A 8 28.44 52.33 -35.30
C LEU A 8 29.78 52.58 -36.02
N ARG A 9 30.63 51.55 -36.12
CA ARG A 9 31.44 51.29 -37.34
C ARG A 9 31.84 49.82 -37.49
N LEU A 10 31.85 49.40 -38.75
CA LEU A 10 32.02 48.06 -39.29
C LEU A 10 33.50 47.60 -39.37
N ARG A 11 33.69 46.30 -39.18
CA ARG A 11 34.42 45.31 -40.02
C ARG A 11 35.90 45.58 -40.37
N ASN A 12 36.79 44.71 -39.89
CA ASN A 12 37.70 43.94 -40.77
C ASN A 12 38.38 42.78 -40.02
N GLY A 13 38.60 41.69 -40.76
CA GLY A 13 39.00 40.39 -40.25
C GLY A 13 40.49 40.20 -39.97
N GLY A 14 40.75 39.10 -39.28
CA GLY A 14 42.06 38.49 -39.06
C GLY A 14 41.81 37.10 -38.50
N ALA A 15 42.08 36.07 -39.29
CA ALA A 15 41.97 34.68 -38.90
C ALA A 15 43.19 34.31 -38.05
N GLU A 16 43.01 33.56 -36.95
CA GLU A 16 44.04 32.64 -36.47
C GLU A 16 43.50 31.60 -35.48
N ALA A 17 43.82 30.34 -35.81
CA ALA A 17 43.95 29.13 -35.00
C ALA A 17 42.86 28.77 -33.96
N VAL A 18 41.96 27.87 -34.36
CA VAL A 18 41.17 27.02 -33.45
C VAL A 18 42.05 25.89 -32.93
N HIS A 19 42.44 25.94 -31.66
CA HIS A 19 42.85 24.76 -30.91
C HIS A 19 41.69 24.25 -30.06
N ALA A 20 41.29 23.01 -30.35
CA ALA A 20 40.21 22.30 -29.70
C ALA A 20 40.51 22.02 -28.21
N ALA A 21 39.54 22.32 -27.35
CA ALA A 21 39.42 21.76 -26.01
C ALA A 21 38.08 20.99 -25.92
N PRO A 22 38.04 19.81 -25.27
CA PRO A 22 36.96 18.86 -25.44
C PRO A 22 35.68 19.31 -24.73
N ALA A 23 34.55 19.02 -25.38
CA ALA A 23 33.22 19.29 -24.86
C ALA A 23 32.98 18.51 -23.55
N LEU A 24 32.69 19.26 -22.48
CA LEU A 24 32.04 18.74 -21.29
C LEU A 24 30.71 18.09 -21.70
N ARG A 25 30.68 16.76 -21.69
CA ARG A 25 29.47 15.96 -21.83
C ARG A 25 28.48 16.40 -20.76
N ARG A 26 27.43 17.10 -21.18
CA ARG A 26 26.22 17.31 -20.37
C ARG A 26 25.73 15.94 -19.91
N ARG A 27 25.68 15.73 -18.59
CA ARG A 27 24.92 14.62 -17.98
C ARG A 27 23.49 14.72 -18.51
N ALA A 28 23.06 13.68 -19.22
CA ALA A 28 21.67 13.53 -19.60
C ALA A 28 20.86 13.34 -18.32
N SER A 29 20.09 14.36 -17.93
CA SER A 29 18.99 14.19 -16.99
C SER A 29 17.90 13.39 -17.70
N PHE A 30 17.71 12.13 -17.29
CA PHE A 30 16.57 11.35 -17.74
C PHE A 30 15.31 11.93 -17.09
N ALA A 31 14.59 12.76 -17.85
CA ALA A 31 13.23 13.11 -17.53
C ALA A 31 12.38 11.84 -17.70
N VAL A 32 12.00 11.21 -16.59
CA VAL A 32 11.00 10.14 -16.59
C VAL A 32 9.69 10.76 -17.04
N SER A 33 9.26 10.40 -18.25
CA SER A 33 8.04 10.87 -18.86
C SER A 33 6.83 10.36 -18.05
N THR A 34 6.11 11.28 -17.41
CA THR A 34 4.75 11.07 -16.87
C THR A 34 3.71 10.76 -17.96
N ALA A 35 4.10 10.71 -19.24
CA ALA A 35 3.19 10.59 -20.39
C ALA A 35 2.79 9.15 -20.77
N ARG A 36 3.13 8.12 -19.97
CA ARG A 36 2.59 6.76 -20.20
C ARG A 36 1.19 6.52 -19.62
N ARG A 37 0.64 7.45 -18.83
CA ARG A 37 -0.68 7.29 -18.18
C ARG A 37 -1.91 7.57 -19.07
N GLU A 38 -1.73 8.13 -20.27
CA GLU A 38 -2.87 8.51 -21.16
C GLU A 38 -2.93 7.77 -22.52
N ILE A 39 -2.19 6.68 -22.73
CA ILE A 39 -2.14 6.00 -24.06
C ILE A 39 -3.06 4.78 -24.18
N HIS A 40 -4.12 4.70 -23.37
CA HIS A 40 -5.14 3.68 -23.57
C HIS A 40 -6.47 4.39 -23.77
N GLY A 41 -7.00 4.29 -25.00
CA GLY A 41 -8.20 5.00 -25.43
C GLY A 41 -9.44 4.78 -24.56
N ASP A 42 -10.53 5.42 -25.00
CA ASP A 42 -11.85 5.50 -24.36
C ASP A 42 -12.17 4.26 -23.48
N PRO A 43 -12.40 4.42 -22.16
CA PRO A 43 -12.71 3.33 -21.22
C PRO A 43 -13.79 2.38 -21.72
N LEU A 44 -14.77 2.89 -22.48
CA LEU A 44 -15.91 2.13 -23.00
C LEU A 44 -15.54 1.10 -24.08
N HIS A 45 -14.33 1.14 -24.64
CA HIS A 45 -13.92 0.31 -25.79
C HIS A 45 -12.71 -0.60 -25.52
N ARG A 46 -12.20 -0.67 -24.28
CA ARG A 46 -11.11 -1.58 -23.94
C ARG A 46 -11.60 -3.03 -23.92
N THR A 47 -11.01 -3.87 -24.76
CA THR A 47 -11.22 -5.34 -24.80
C THR A 47 -10.15 -6.11 -24.03
N ALA A 48 -9.06 -5.45 -23.62
CA ALA A 48 -7.95 -6.02 -22.86
C ALA A 48 -7.56 -5.12 -21.68
N LEU A 49 -7.13 -5.73 -20.56
CA LEU A 49 -6.65 -5.04 -19.37
C LEU A 49 -5.36 -4.26 -19.67
N PRO A 50 -5.17 -3.04 -19.12
CA PRO A 50 -3.87 -2.39 -19.17
C PRO A 50 -2.80 -3.30 -18.55
N PRO A 51 -1.59 -3.39 -19.13
CA PRO A 51 -0.59 -4.37 -18.71
C PRO A 51 0.14 -3.98 -17.40
N THR A 52 -0.36 -2.98 -16.68
CA THR A 52 0.31 -2.41 -15.51
C THR A 52 0.18 -3.33 -14.30
N LEU A 53 -1.01 -3.82 -13.97
CA LEU A 53 -1.20 -4.86 -12.95
C LEU A 53 -1.01 -6.24 -13.58
N GLN A 54 0.10 -6.92 -13.26
CA GLN A 54 0.42 -8.22 -13.85
C GLN A 54 -0.28 -9.39 -13.16
N GLY A 55 -0.51 -9.27 -11.86
CA GLY A 55 -1.02 -10.38 -11.07
C GLY A 55 -0.94 -10.11 -9.57
N PHE A 56 -1.08 -11.19 -8.81
CA PHE A 56 -1.10 -11.18 -7.36
C PHE A 56 -0.12 -12.22 -6.82
N PHE A 57 0.74 -11.81 -5.91
CA PHE A 57 1.40 -12.77 -5.01
C PHE A 57 0.38 -13.24 -3.98
N HIS A 58 0.37 -14.53 -3.69
CA HIS A 58 -0.63 -15.11 -2.80
C HIS A 58 -0.07 -16.17 -1.88
N GLY A 59 -0.39 -16.04 -0.60
CA GLY A 59 -0.03 -16.97 0.46
C GLY A 59 -1.18 -17.15 1.44
N ARG A 60 -1.00 -18.07 2.37
CA ARG A 60 -1.82 -18.20 3.55
C ARG A 60 -1.57 -16.97 4.41
N GLY A 61 -2.67 -16.28 4.71
CA GLY A 61 -2.68 -15.34 5.80
C GLY A 61 -2.63 -16.12 7.12
N GLU A 62 -1.97 -15.53 8.10
CA GLU A 62 -1.72 -16.09 9.43
C GLU A 62 -2.92 -16.86 9.99
N ALA A 63 -2.65 -18.09 10.40
CA ALA A 63 -3.53 -18.83 11.30
C ALA A 63 -3.12 -18.49 12.73
N TYR A 64 -4.11 -18.40 13.62
CA TYR A 64 -3.93 -18.26 15.07
C TYR A 64 -3.38 -19.57 15.68
N ASP A 65 -2.19 -19.99 15.28
CA ASP A 65 -1.45 -21.09 15.90
C ASP A 65 -0.12 -20.54 16.42
N ASP A 66 0.34 -21.09 17.55
CA ASP A 66 1.59 -20.72 18.24
C ASP A 66 2.87 -20.97 17.41
N ASP A 67 2.73 -21.38 16.15
CA ASP A 67 3.83 -21.69 15.24
C ASP A 67 4.22 -20.45 14.42
N VAL A 68 5.50 -20.06 14.51
CA VAL A 68 6.12 -19.01 13.69
C VAL A 68 5.79 -19.23 12.20
N PRO A 69 5.38 -18.19 11.44
CA PRO A 69 5.03 -18.32 10.03
C PRO A 69 6.15 -19.02 9.26
N ARG A 70 5.83 -20.19 8.70
CA ARG A 70 6.77 -20.93 7.84
C ARG A 70 6.68 -20.35 6.44
N GLN A 71 7.83 -20.01 5.87
CA GLN A 71 8.09 -19.67 4.47
C GLN A 71 6.84 -19.57 3.57
N GLU A 72 6.33 -18.36 3.40
CA GLU A 72 5.20 -18.08 2.52
C GLU A 72 5.61 -17.09 1.43
N PHE A 73 6.54 -17.50 0.55
CA PHE A 73 7.01 -16.66 -0.57
C PHE A 73 5.91 -16.30 -1.57
N GLY A 74 4.72 -16.83 -1.41
CA GLY A 74 3.57 -16.49 -2.21
C GLY A 74 3.68 -17.06 -3.62
N GLN A 75 2.76 -17.95 -3.98
CA GLN A 75 2.58 -18.31 -5.38
C GLN A 75 2.15 -17.07 -6.18
N PHE A 76 2.35 -17.06 -7.49
CA PHE A 76 1.98 -15.91 -8.33
C PHE A 76 0.82 -16.25 -9.26
N ALA A 77 -0.31 -15.57 -9.05
CA ALA A 77 -1.49 -15.65 -9.91
C ALA A 77 -1.44 -14.56 -10.97
N SER A 78 -1.05 -14.91 -12.20
CA SER A 78 -1.03 -13.98 -13.34
C SER A 78 -2.44 -13.63 -13.82
N LEU A 79 -2.72 -12.34 -14.00
CA LEU A 79 -3.94 -11.86 -14.66
C LEU A 79 -3.88 -11.97 -16.18
N LEU A 80 -2.67 -11.96 -16.73
CA LEU A 80 -2.43 -12.12 -18.15
C LEU A 80 -2.19 -13.62 -18.40
N GLY A 81 -3.21 -14.32 -18.90
CA GLY A 81 -3.11 -15.74 -19.29
C GLY A 81 -2.05 -16.02 -20.38
N ARG A 82 -1.42 -14.97 -20.92
CA ARG A 82 -0.24 -15.02 -21.77
C ARG A 82 0.59 -13.77 -21.49
N ALA A 83 1.72 -13.92 -20.80
CA ALA A 83 2.64 -12.80 -20.59
C ALA A 83 2.97 -12.16 -21.96
N PRO A 84 2.86 -10.83 -22.11
CA PRO A 84 3.41 -10.17 -23.29
C PRO A 84 4.91 -10.47 -23.35
N ALA A 85 5.47 -10.67 -24.55
CA ALA A 85 6.85 -11.12 -24.76
C ALA A 85 7.96 -10.24 -24.13
N ALA A 86 7.58 -9.13 -23.48
CA ALA A 86 8.47 -8.16 -22.83
C ALA A 86 8.22 -8.00 -21.31
N ALA A 87 7.30 -8.76 -20.71
CA ALA A 87 7.12 -8.77 -19.26
C ALA A 87 8.20 -9.67 -18.60
N PRO A 88 8.86 -9.23 -17.51
CA PRO A 88 9.78 -10.10 -16.79
C PRO A 88 9.03 -11.33 -16.25
N VAL A 89 9.61 -12.52 -16.45
CA VAL A 89 9.10 -13.74 -15.83
C VAL A 89 9.51 -13.68 -14.37
N ILE A 90 8.54 -13.51 -13.48
CA ILE A 90 8.78 -13.48 -12.04
C ILE A 90 8.85 -14.92 -11.55
N ASP A 91 9.98 -15.30 -10.94
CA ASP A 91 10.10 -16.53 -10.17
C ASP A 91 9.65 -16.25 -8.73
N PRO A 92 8.47 -16.76 -8.29
CA PRO A 92 7.96 -16.51 -6.94
C PRO A 92 8.80 -17.16 -5.84
N SER A 93 9.81 -17.99 -6.15
CA SER A 93 10.72 -18.54 -5.15
C SER A 93 11.84 -17.58 -4.72
N PHE A 94 11.93 -16.41 -5.36
CA PHE A 94 12.93 -15.36 -5.08
C PHE A 94 14.37 -15.90 -4.86
N PRO A 95 14.93 -16.66 -5.82
CA PRO A 95 16.22 -17.33 -5.65
C PRO A 95 17.38 -16.36 -5.39
N PHE A 96 17.25 -15.11 -5.83
CA PHE A 96 18.24 -14.05 -5.63
C PHE A 96 18.34 -13.56 -4.18
N ILE A 97 17.31 -13.82 -3.34
CA ILE A 97 17.30 -13.57 -1.90
C ILE A 97 17.69 -14.85 -1.14
N THR A 98 17.02 -15.96 -1.45
CA THR A 98 17.14 -17.21 -0.69
C THR A 98 18.51 -17.89 -0.80
N ARG A 99 19.28 -17.62 -1.86
CA ARG A 99 20.67 -18.08 -1.98
C ARG A 99 21.64 -17.36 -1.04
N VAL A 100 21.32 -16.14 -0.64
CA VAL A 100 22.23 -15.27 0.13
C VAL A 100 21.92 -15.34 1.62
N LEU A 101 20.64 -15.44 1.98
CA LEU A 101 20.22 -15.53 3.38
C LEU A 101 20.15 -17.01 3.83
N PRO A 102 20.90 -17.42 4.87
CA PRO A 102 20.97 -18.82 5.29
C PRO A 102 19.72 -19.32 6.04
N TRP A 103 18.83 -18.42 6.47
CA TRP A 103 17.66 -18.72 7.31
C TRP A 103 16.35 -18.31 6.62
N THR A 104 15.98 -19.00 5.55
CA THR A 104 14.84 -18.67 4.68
C THR A 104 13.48 -19.10 5.22
N ASP A 105 13.46 -19.79 6.36
CA ASP A 105 12.26 -20.50 6.82
C ASP A 105 11.23 -19.56 7.50
N HIS A 106 11.60 -18.31 7.76
CA HIS A 106 10.77 -17.30 8.43
C HIS A 106 10.72 -15.97 7.66
N ILE A 107 10.53 -16.03 6.34
CA ILE A 107 10.29 -14.86 5.49
C ILE A 107 8.83 -14.84 5.03
N PHE A 108 8.16 -13.70 5.19
CA PHE A 108 6.75 -13.51 4.82
C PHE A 108 6.53 -12.15 4.15
N LEU A 109 5.59 -12.10 3.18
CA LEU A 109 5.29 -10.90 2.40
C LEU A 109 4.35 -9.96 3.17
N LEU A 110 4.78 -8.71 3.39
CA LEU A 110 4.06 -7.70 4.17
C LEU A 110 3.35 -6.65 3.31
N ASP A 111 4.02 -6.16 2.26
CA ASP A 111 3.49 -5.07 1.42
C ASP A 111 4.07 -5.09 -0.01
N SER A 112 3.39 -4.39 -0.93
CA SER A 112 3.85 -4.15 -2.30
C SER A 112 3.53 -2.74 -2.74
N ARG A 113 4.52 -2.03 -3.31
CA ARG A 113 4.36 -0.64 -3.77
C ARG A 113 5.20 -0.35 -4.98
N ASN A 114 4.53 0.10 -6.05
CA ASN A 114 5.19 0.59 -7.27
C ASN A 114 6.33 -0.33 -7.74
N GLY A 115 6.11 -1.64 -7.67
CA GLY A 115 7.02 -2.69 -8.11
C GLY A 115 8.05 -3.19 -7.11
N LEU A 116 8.09 -2.60 -5.91
CA LEU A 116 8.84 -3.12 -4.78
C LEU A 116 7.97 -4.03 -3.91
N LEU A 117 8.58 -5.05 -3.33
CA LEU A 117 7.98 -5.92 -2.31
C LEU A 117 8.70 -5.70 -0.97
N LEU A 118 7.94 -5.69 0.12
CA LEU A 118 8.43 -5.68 1.49
C LEU A 118 8.18 -7.05 2.11
N PHE A 119 9.24 -7.66 2.62
CA PHE A 119 9.18 -8.87 3.42
C PHE A 119 9.57 -8.58 4.85
N GLY A 120 8.91 -9.27 5.79
CA GLY A 120 9.42 -9.46 7.15
C GLY A 120 10.32 -10.69 7.17
N HIS A 121 11.39 -10.63 7.95
CA HIS A 121 12.34 -11.71 8.17
C HIS A 121 12.57 -11.85 9.67
N LEU A 122 12.22 -13.00 10.23
CA LEU A 122 12.54 -13.33 11.61
C LEU A 122 13.85 -14.11 11.62
N SER A 123 14.85 -13.59 12.32
CA SER A 123 16.09 -14.33 12.56
C SER A 123 15.89 -15.26 13.75
N PRO A 124 15.94 -16.60 13.57
CA PRO A 124 15.85 -17.51 14.71
C PRO A 124 17.14 -17.41 15.54
N ASP A 125 16.96 -17.06 16.82
CA ASP A 125 17.89 -16.97 17.95
C ASP A 125 19.40 -17.17 17.66
N ALA A 126 20.18 -16.13 17.96
CA ALA A 126 21.46 -16.31 18.63
C ALA A 126 21.20 -16.24 20.14
N ASP A 127 21.70 -17.21 20.92
CA ASP A 127 21.60 -17.35 22.39
C ASP A 127 21.04 -16.14 23.18
N ASP A 128 19.92 -16.34 23.88
CA ASP A 128 19.33 -15.46 24.91
C ASP A 128 18.90 -14.04 24.48
N THR A 129 18.72 -13.77 23.17
CA THR A 129 18.11 -12.51 22.69
C THR A 129 16.72 -12.73 22.09
N PRO A 130 15.73 -11.86 22.39
CA PRO A 130 14.40 -11.98 21.80
C PRO A 130 14.48 -11.84 20.27
N PRO A 131 13.63 -12.55 19.52
CA PRO A 131 13.67 -12.57 18.06
C PRO A 131 13.40 -11.17 17.49
N GLU A 132 14.36 -10.65 16.72
CA GLU A 132 14.22 -9.37 16.04
C GLU A 132 13.55 -9.55 14.67
N LEU A 133 12.56 -8.69 14.37
CA LEU A 133 11.91 -8.63 13.08
C LEU A 133 12.67 -7.68 12.15
N ASP A 134 13.51 -8.26 11.30
CA ASP A 134 14.19 -7.56 10.21
C ASP A 134 13.26 -7.43 9.00
N TYR A 135 13.65 -6.56 8.05
CA TYR A 135 12.91 -6.37 6.82
C TYR A 135 13.80 -6.55 5.59
N ILE A 136 13.18 -6.96 4.49
CA ILE A 136 13.83 -7.03 3.18
C ILE A 136 12.96 -6.29 2.19
N VAL A 137 13.54 -5.31 1.50
CA VAL A 137 12.89 -4.64 0.37
C VAL A 137 13.54 -5.12 -0.91
N CYS A 138 12.73 -5.65 -1.84
CA CYS A 138 13.24 -6.12 -3.12
C CYS A 138 12.46 -5.57 -4.31
N ASN A 139 13.14 -5.51 -5.45
CA ASN A 139 12.56 -5.33 -6.76
C ASN A 139 12.67 -6.63 -7.56
N PRO A 140 11.59 -7.44 -7.64
CA PRO A 140 11.61 -8.71 -8.35
C PRO A 140 11.96 -8.58 -9.83
N ALA A 141 11.62 -7.46 -10.47
CA ALA A 141 11.84 -7.27 -11.90
C ALA A 141 13.30 -7.00 -12.27
N THR A 142 14.11 -6.59 -11.31
CA THR A 142 15.55 -6.30 -11.50
C THR A 142 16.45 -7.17 -10.63
N GLU A 143 15.86 -8.09 -9.86
CA GLU A 143 16.55 -9.00 -8.92
C GLU A 143 17.44 -8.25 -7.92
N GLN A 144 17.06 -7.00 -7.58
CA GLN A 144 17.74 -6.19 -6.58
C GLN A 144 17.03 -6.29 -5.24
N TRP A 145 17.79 -6.27 -4.14
CA TRP A 145 17.23 -6.24 -2.80
C TRP A 145 18.15 -5.54 -1.82
N VAL A 146 17.60 -5.17 -0.67
CA VAL A 146 18.32 -4.58 0.45
C VAL A 146 17.74 -5.11 1.76
N ALA A 147 18.64 -5.48 2.68
CA ALA A 147 18.26 -5.75 4.06
C ALA A 147 18.07 -4.42 4.79
N VAL A 148 16.98 -4.34 5.55
CA VAL A 148 16.66 -3.22 6.42
C VAL A 148 16.64 -3.79 7.84
N PRO A 149 17.47 -3.25 8.75
CA PRO A 149 17.50 -3.76 10.11
C PRO A 149 16.15 -3.58 10.78
N GLY A 150 15.85 -4.43 11.76
CA GLY A 150 14.72 -4.26 12.66
C GLY A 150 14.71 -2.88 13.31
N CYS A 151 13.53 -2.44 13.73
CA CYS A 151 13.38 -1.16 14.39
C CYS A 151 13.81 -1.19 15.86
N GLY A 152 14.22 -2.35 16.40
CA GLY A 152 14.58 -2.51 17.82
C GLY A 152 13.41 -2.35 18.80
N CYS A 153 12.19 -2.11 18.32
CA CYS A 153 10.97 -2.11 19.14
C CYS A 153 10.51 -3.56 19.26
N VAL A 154 10.76 -4.20 20.40
CA VAL A 154 10.47 -5.62 20.60
C VAL A 154 9.43 -5.78 21.70
N ASP A 155 8.31 -6.38 21.34
CA ASP A 155 7.49 -7.15 22.27
C ASP A 155 8.06 -8.58 22.28
N ASP A 156 8.15 -9.23 23.45
CA ASP A 156 8.80 -10.53 23.59
C ASP A 156 8.00 -11.66 22.89
N ASP A 157 6.73 -11.40 22.56
CA ASP A 157 5.82 -12.35 21.92
C ASP A 157 5.61 -12.03 20.42
N LEU A 158 6.15 -12.91 19.56
CA LEU A 158 6.01 -12.82 18.11
C LEU A 158 4.56 -12.78 17.63
N SER A 159 3.64 -13.46 18.32
CA SER A 159 2.21 -13.45 17.96
C SER A 159 1.57 -12.08 18.23
N LEU A 160 2.01 -11.39 19.28
CA LEU A 160 1.59 -10.03 19.59
C LEU A 160 2.22 -9.01 18.63
N ILE A 161 3.49 -9.19 18.24
CA ILE A 161 4.14 -8.32 17.25
C ILE A 161 3.33 -8.27 15.96
N MET A 162 2.92 -9.42 15.41
CA MET A 162 2.19 -9.44 14.13
C MET A 162 0.78 -8.82 14.24
N LEU A 163 0.15 -8.91 15.42
CA LEU A 163 -1.18 -8.32 15.67
C LEU A 163 -1.13 -6.81 15.94
N THR A 164 -0.06 -6.32 16.53
CA THR A 164 0.09 -4.94 17.00
C THR A 164 0.93 -4.07 16.07
N THR A 165 1.60 -4.66 15.07
CA THR A 165 2.43 -3.92 14.11
C THR A 165 1.77 -3.78 12.74
N HIS A 166 1.86 -2.57 12.19
CA HIS A 166 1.41 -2.25 10.84
C HIS A 166 2.53 -1.56 10.07
N VAL A 167 3.22 -2.33 9.25
CA VAL A 167 4.35 -1.84 8.44
C VAL A 167 3.88 -1.55 7.02
N SER A 168 4.20 -0.35 6.53
CA SER A 168 3.88 0.10 5.18
C SER A 168 5.16 0.47 4.45
N LEU A 169 5.30 -0.04 3.23
CA LEU A 169 6.31 0.43 2.30
C LEU A 169 5.82 1.74 1.66
N LEU A 170 6.69 2.74 1.55
CA LEU A 170 6.42 3.98 0.83
C LEU A 170 7.49 4.15 -0.24
N PHE A 171 7.08 4.11 -1.50
CA PHE A 171 8.00 4.28 -2.61
C PHE A 171 7.28 4.93 -3.79
N ASP A 172 7.65 6.16 -4.13
CA ASP A 172 7.19 6.85 -5.33
C ASP A 172 8.39 7.19 -6.25
N PRO A 173 8.60 6.40 -7.33
CA PRO A 173 9.74 6.61 -8.23
C PRO A 173 9.70 7.96 -8.95
N ALA A 174 8.55 8.65 -9.00
CA ALA A 174 8.47 9.99 -9.57
C ALA A 174 9.05 11.07 -8.64
N ARG A 175 9.16 10.78 -7.33
CA ARG A 175 9.58 11.74 -6.29
C ARG A 175 10.97 11.46 -5.75
N SER A 176 11.33 10.19 -5.55
CA SER A 176 12.62 9.79 -4.98
C SER A 176 13.05 8.41 -5.49
N SER A 177 14.36 8.19 -5.54
CA SER A 177 14.94 6.85 -5.70
C SER A 177 14.95 6.04 -4.40
N HIS A 178 14.69 6.69 -3.27
CA HIS A 178 14.70 6.10 -1.94
C HIS A 178 13.29 5.69 -1.53
N PHE A 179 13.17 4.51 -0.94
CA PHE A 179 11.97 4.07 -0.25
C PHE A 179 12.04 4.42 1.24
N HIS A 180 10.88 4.44 1.88
CA HIS A 180 10.72 4.57 3.31
C HIS A 180 9.87 3.42 3.84
N LEU A 181 10.07 3.04 5.09
CA LEU A 181 9.13 2.20 5.84
C LEU A 181 8.47 3.06 6.90
N VAL A 182 7.16 2.92 7.07
CA VAL A 182 6.42 3.51 8.19
C VAL A 182 5.78 2.37 8.95
N LEU A 183 6.13 2.25 10.22
CA LEU A 183 5.67 1.22 11.13
C LEU A 183 4.86 1.89 12.24
N PHE A 184 3.65 1.41 12.43
CA PHE A 184 2.82 1.74 13.59
C PHE A 184 2.81 0.56 14.53
N TRP A 185 3.06 0.79 15.80
CA TRP A 185 3.06 -0.25 16.82
C TRP A 185 2.16 0.14 17.99
N ASP A 186 1.17 -0.70 18.28
CA ASP A 186 0.26 -0.54 19.40
C ASP A 186 0.90 -1.08 20.69
N ASP A 187 1.47 -0.19 21.50
CA ASP A 187 2.03 -0.52 22.82
C ASP A 187 0.90 -0.63 23.85
N LEU A 188 0.72 -1.81 24.43
CA LEU A 188 -0.37 -2.15 25.35
C LEU A 188 0.03 -1.91 26.80
N ASP A 189 -0.65 -0.97 27.46
CA ASP A 189 -0.46 -0.72 28.88
C ASP A 189 -1.36 -1.63 29.75
N ILE A 190 -0.94 -1.87 30.99
CA ILE A 190 -1.59 -2.74 31.98
C ILE A 190 -3.01 -2.24 32.29
N ASP A 191 -3.22 -0.93 32.22
CA ASP A 191 -4.50 -0.28 32.52
C ASP A 191 -5.53 -0.37 31.37
N GLY A 192 -5.19 -1.08 30.28
CA GLY A 192 -6.06 -1.24 29.10
C GLY A 192 -6.02 -0.06 28.11
N THR A 193 -5.16 0.92 28.37
CA THR A 193 -4.82 1.99 27.42
C THR A 193 -3.75 1.51 26.46
N THR A 194 -3.81 1.99 25.22
CA THR A 194 -2.86 1.66 24.16
C THR A 194 -2.28 2.95 23.60
N LEU A 195 -0.95 2.96 23.42
CA LEU A 195 -0.25 4.01 22.71
C LEU A 195 0.29 3.48 21.39
N THR A 196 -0.25 3.98 20.27
CA THR A 196 0.32 3.72 18.96
C THR A 196 1.60 4.55 18.79
N THR A 197 2.76 3.90 18.77
CA THR A 197 4.06 4.50 18.44
C THR A 197 4.31 4.46 16.94
N VAL A 198 5.11 5.41 16.44
CA VAL A 198 5.40 5.54 15.01
C VAL A 198 6.90 5.48 14.78
N HIS A 199 7.33 4.58 13.91
CA HIS A 199 8.73 4.35 13.58
C HIS A 199 8.91 4.44 12.07
N THR A 200 9.90 5.19 11.62
CA THR A 200 10.15 5.38 10.19
C THR A 200 11.58 5.06 9.82
N TYR A 201 11.76 4.35 8.72
CA TYR A 201 13.07 4.06 8.14
C TYR A 201 13.23 4.83 6.83
N SER A 202 14.39 5.45 6.63
CA SER A 202 14.75 6.04 5.34
C SER A 202 15.91 5.28 4.71
N SER A 203 15.72 4.78 3.49
CA SER A 203 16.81 4.14 2.73
C SER A 203 17.89 5.13 2.24
N GLU A 204 17.67 6.44 2.36
CA GLU A 204 18.69 7.45 2.09
C GLU A 204 19.66 7.57 3.27
N ALA A 205 19.12 7.66 4.48
CA ALA A 205 19.90 7.83 5.69
C ALA A 205 20.39 6.49 6.28
N GLY A 206 19.68 5.40 5.97
CA GLY A 206 19.96 4.06 6.49
C GLY A 206 19.67 3.90 7.98
N VAL A 207 18.81 4.74 8.56
CA VAL A 207 18.51 4.77 10.00
C VAL A 207 17.00 4.83 10.25
N TRP A 208 16.60 4.31 11.41
CA TRP A 208 15.26 4.48 11.96
C TRP A 208 15.14 5.82 12.71
N SER A 209 13.91 6.34 12.75
CA SER A 209 13.50 7.45 13.60
C SER A 209 12.25 7.05 14.37
N HIS A 210 12.21 7.37 15.65
CA HIS A 210 11.21 6.90 16.61
C HIS A 210 10.41 8.07 17.16
N SER A 211 9.08 8.00 17.10
CA SER A 211 8.23 9.10 17.56
C SER A 211 8.44 9.48 19.02
N GLU A 212 8.80 8.52 19.87
CA GLU A 212 8.93 8.77 21.31
C GLU A 212 10.27 9.43 21.69
N GLU A 213 11.27 9.33 20.81
CA GLU A 213 12.62 9.87 21.05
C GLU A 213 12.89 11.12 20.22
N ASP A 214 12.47 11.11 18.96
CA ASP A 214 12.84 12.14 17.98
C ASP A 214 11.82 13.28 17.84
N TRP A 215 10.55 13.04 18.22
CA TRP A 215 9.53 14.09 18.13
C TRP A 215 9.52 14.92 19.41
N SER A 216 9.28 16.23 19.27
CA SER A 216 9.09 17.07 20.45
C SER A 216 7.78 16.74 21.17
N GLU A 217 7.65 17.12 22.44
CA GLU A 217 6.41 16.94 23.18
C GLU A 217 5.23 17.65 22.51
N GLU A 218 5.45 18.84 21.93
CA GLU A 218 4.42 19.56 21.18
C GLU A 218 3.97 18.81 19.92
N GLU A 219 4.89 18.10 19.26
CA GLU A 219 4.56 17.26 18.11
C GLU A 219 3.77 16.02 18.53
N ARG A 220 4.17 15.35 19.62
CA ARG A 220 3.49 14.15 20.15
C ARG A 220 2.12 14.45 20.76
N GLN A 221 1.92 15.66 21.28
CA GLN A 221 0.67 16.11 21.89
C GLN A 221 -0.15 17.02 20.95
N GLY A 222 0.21 17.05 19.66
CA GLY A 222 -0.55 17.80 18.67
C GLY A 222 -1.99 17.29 18.57
N PRO A 223 -2.97 18.16 18.24
CA PRO A 223 -4.39 17.77 18.18
C PRO A 223 -4.68 16.70 17.12
N LEU A 224 -3.81 16.57 16.11
CA LEU A 224 -3.92 15.53 15.08
C LEU A 224 -3.29 14.19 15.49
N GLU A 225 -2.59 14.12 16.61
CA GLU A 225 -1.93 12.91 17.11
C GLU A 225 -2.66 12.28 18.30
N GLU A 226 -3.81 12.85 18.71
CA GLU A 226 -4.61 12.32 19.84
C GLU A 226 -5.09 10.88 19.61
N TRP A 227 -5.35 10.50 18.36
CA TRP A 227 -5.77 9.14 17.98
C TRP A 227 -4.75 8.06 18.36
N ARG A 228 -3.48 8.44 18.59
CA ARG A 228 -2.43 7.52 19.02
C ARG A 228 -2.68 6.98 20.42
N ARG A 229 -3.42 7.69 21.28
CA ARG A 229 -3.81 7.21 22.61
C ARG A 229 -5.25 6.73 22.58
N ARG A 230 -5.43 5.44 22.87
CA ARG A 230 -6.75 4.82 22.87
C ARG A 230 -6.99 4.08 24.17
N ASP A 231 -8.24 4.04 24.60
CA ASP A 231 -8.69 3.13 25.64
C ASP A 231 -9.42 1.99 24.94
N MET A 232 -8.86 0.78 24.99
CA MET A 232 -9.41 -0.38 24.26
C MET A 232 -10.82 -0.76 24.70
N LEU A 233 -11.27 -0.32 25.89
CA LEU A 233 -12.60 -0.60 26.42
C LEU A 233 -13.65 0.38 25.89
N THR A 234 -13.26 1.60 25.54
CA THR A 234 -14.18 2.69 25.17
C THR A 234 -14.01 3.16 23.72
N ASP A 235 -12.85 2.92 23.13
CA ASP A 235 -12.47 3.39 21.81
C ASP A 235 -12.19 2.22 20.84
N SER A 236 -12.98 2.17 19.77
CA SER A 236 -12.84 1.19 18.70
C SER A 236 -12.02 1.69 17.50
N SER A 237 -11.32 2.82 17.66
CA SER A 237 -10.55 3.50 16.61
C SER A 237 -9.18 2.88 16.31
N SER A 238 -9.09 1.55 16.17
CA SER A 238 -7.83 0.89 15.78
C SER A 238 -7.44 1.20 14.33
N LEU A 239 -6.15 1.35 14.05
CA LEU A 239 -5.66 1.36 12.68
C LEU A 239 -5.98 0.03 11.99
N CYS A 240 -6.43 0.09 10.75
CA CYS A 240 -6.59 -1.12 9.94
C CYS A 240 -5.37 -1.30 9.04
N GLY A 241 -4.48 -2.24 9.42
CA GLY A 241 -3.30 -2.57 8.64
C GLY A 241 -3.56 -3.27 7.30
N SER A 242 -4.80 -3.65 6.97
CA SER A 242 -5.09 -4.46 5.77
C SER A 242 -5.29 -3.65 4.49
N SER A 243 -5.72 -2.39 4.57
CA SER A 243 -6.01 -1.55 3.41
C SER A 243 -5.30 -0.21 3.51
N ARG A 244 -4.47 0.10 2.51
CA ARG A 244 -3.55 1.25 2.57
C ARG A 244 -3.33 1.84 1.19
N ALA A 245 -3.56 3.14 1.03
CA ALA A 245 -3.33 3.84 -0.25
C ALA A 245 -2.14 4.78 -0.16
N MET A 246 -1.47 5.02 -1.29
CA MET A 246 -0.43 6.04 -1.38
C MET A 246 -0.77 6.98 -2.54
N VAL A 247 -0.97 8.26 -2.22
CA VAL A 247 -1.32 9.31 -3.18
C VAL A 247 -0.44 10.52 -2.89
N ASP A 248 0.23 11.04 -3.91
CA ASP A 248 1.12 12.21 -3.84
C ASP A 248 2.21 12.15 -2.74
N GLY A 249 2.69 10.94 -2.44
CA GLY A 249 3.71 10.69 -1.42
C GLY A 249 3.17 10.67 0.02
N LEU A 250 1.85 10.66 0.20
CA LEU A 250 1.18 10.52 1.49
C LEU A 250 0.52 9.15 1.59
N LEU A 251 0.63 8.55 2.78
CA LEU A 251 0.01 7.29 3.15
C LEU A 251 -1.39 7.55 3.69
N TYR A 252 -2.36 6.75 3.26
CA TYR A 252 -3.73 6.80 3.76
C TYR A 252 -4.10 5.45 4.36
N LEU A 253 -4.54 5.48 5.62
CA LEU A 253 -4.93 4.30 6.40
C LEU A 253 -6.34 4.48 6.92
N ILE A 254 -7.05 3.38 7.14
CA ILE A 254 -8.35 3.42 7.81
C ILE A 254 -8.09 3.50 9.31
N LEU A 255 -8.74 4.46 9.97
CA LEU A 255 -8.72 4.63 11.41
C LEU A 255 -10.13 4.28 11.94
N GLY A 256 -10.22 3.24 12.76
CA GLY A 256 -11.48 2.73 13.27
C GLY A 256 -12.39 2.19 12.16
N ARG A 257 -13.54 2.83 12.00
CA ARG A 257 -14.61 2.37 11.10
C ARG A 257 -15.02 3.39 10.05
N ASP A 258 -14.83 4.66 10.35
CA ASP A 258 -15.47 5.78 9.65
C ASP A 258 -14.49 6.94 9.43
N GLN A 259 -13.20 6.74 9.64
CA GLN A 259 -12.18 7.76 9.43
C GLN A 259 -11.01 7.23 8.62
N ILE A 260 -10.36 8.14 7.90
CA ILE A 260 -9.18 7.87 7.09
C ILE A 260 -8.11 8.85 7.53
N ILE A 261 -7.01 8.32 8.04
CA ILE A 261 -5.86 9.12 8.43
C ILE A 261 -4.90 9.27 7.25
N GLN A 262 -4.38 10.47 7.08
CA GLN A 262 -3.38 10.83 6.09
C GLN A 262 -2.06 11.12 6.83
N VAL A 263 -1.03 10.35 6.48
CA VAL A 263 0.28 10.37 7.14
C VAL A 263 1.37 10.63 6.10
N ASP A 264 2.42 11.35 6.50
CA ASP A 264 3.59 11.58 5.64
C ASP A 264 4.67 10.49 5.76
N VAL A 265 5.79 10.69 5.06
CA VAL A 265 6.93 9.78 5.07
C VAL A 265 7.67 9.73 6.41
N GLN A 266 7.48 10.74 7.28
CA GLN A 266 8.00 10.77 8.65
C GLN A 266 7.04 10.15 9.66
N GLY A 267 5.88 9.63 9.20
CA GLY A 267 4.89 9.05 10.08
C GLY A 267 4.01 10.08 10.80
N LYS A 268 4.14 11.38 10.47
CA LYS A 268 3.35 12.46 11.09
C LYS A 268 1.98 12.58 10.44
N THR A 269 0.97 12.77 11.28
CA THR A 269 -0.41 12.94 10.84
C THR A 269 -0.57 14.31 10.19
N ARG A 270 -0.94 14.31 8.91
CA ARG A 270 -1.23 15.54 8.15
C ARG A 270 -2.70 15.89 8.21
N ARG A 271 -3.57 14.87 8.29
CA ARG A 271 -5.01 15.06 8.34
C ARG A 271 -5.73 13.81 8.81
N ILE A 272 -6.89 14.00 9.43
CA ILE A 272 -7.91 12.97 9.62
C ILE A 272 -9.14 13.37 8.80
N ILE A 273 -9.59 12.47 7.92
CA ILE A 273 -10.66 12.70 6.96
C ILE A 273 -11.84 11.80 7.35
N PRO A 274 -13.04 12.36 7.63
CA PRO A 274 -14.20 11.53 7.87
C PRO A 274 -14.58 10.75 6.61
N ALA A 275 -15.08 9.54 6.78
CA ALA A 275 -15.58 8.70 5.70
C ALA A 275 -16.74 9.39 4.97
N PRO A 276 -16.94 9.07 3.67
CA PRO A 276 -18.10 9.57 2.95
C PRO A 276 -19.39 9.10 3.62
N LEU A 277 -20.33 10.02 3.85
CA LEU A 277 -21.62 9.67 4.42
C LEU A 277 -22.48 8.99 3.34
N ALA A 278 -22.58 7.67 3.39
CA ALA A 278 -23.33 6.92 2.39
C ALA A 278 -24.85 7.19 2.46
N ARG A 279 -25.40 7.35 3.68
CA ARG A 279 -26.78 7.79 3.96
C ARG A 279 -26.84 8.58 5.27
N VAL A 280 -27.81 9.49 5.37
CA VAL A 280 -27.94 10.47 6.46
C VAL A 280 -28.19 9.84 7.84
N ASP A 281 -28.66 8.59 7.91
CA ASP A 281 -29.03 7.90 9.15
C ASP A 281 -28.46 6.47 9.28
N SER A 282 -27.38 6.14 8.55
CA SER A 282 -26.75 4.81 8.61
C SER A 282 -25.28 4.90 9.02
N GLU A 283 -24.86 4.00 9.92
CA GLU A 283 -23.44 3.75 10.15
C GLU A 283 -22.78 3.36 8.83
N THR A 284 -21.70 4.07 8.48
CA THR A 284 -20.89 3.77 7.30
C THR A 284 -19.62 3.09 7.76
N TYR A 285 -19.26 1.96 7.14
CA TYR A 285 -18.05 1.23 7.45
C TYR A 285 -17.09 1.26 6.25
N VAL A 286 -15.93 1.88 6.43
CA VAL A 286 -14.88 1.89 5.40
C VAL A 286 -14.27 0.49 5.33
N VAL A 287 -14.46 -0.18 4.20
CA VAL A 287 -13.92 -1.53 3.98
C VAL A 287 -12.58 -1.50 3.25
N PHE A 288 -12.30 -0.45 2.48
CA PHE A 288 -11.10 -0.36 1.68
C PHE A 288 -10.77 1.09 1.31
N VAL A 289 -9.49 1.42 1.36
CA VAL A 289 -8.88 2.60 0.76
C VAL A 289 -7.77 2.18 -0.20
N GLY A 290 -7.79 2.74 -1.41
CA GLY A 290 -6.81 2.43 -2.44
C GLY A 290 -6.59 3.59 -3.39
N GLN A 291 -5.54 3.48 -4.20
CA GLN A 291 -5.25 4.42 -5.26
C GLN A 291 -5.71 3.85 -6.60
N SER A 292 -6.35 4.68 -7.41
CA SER A 292 -6.60 4.40 -8.82
C SER A 292 -6.60 5.73 -9.57
N GLN A 293 -5.95 5.75 -10.74
CA GLN A 293 -5.85 6.90 -11.64
C GLN A 293 -5.29 8.16 -10.96
N GLY A 294 -4.36 7.99 -10.01
CA GLY A 294 -3.76 9.10 -9.27
C GLY A 294 -4.63 9.64 -8.14
N LEU A 295 -5.82 9.09 -7.91
CA LEU A 295 -6.77 9.59 -6.92
C LEU A 295 -7.02 8.57 -5.82
N LEU A 296 -7.28 9.08 -4.60
CA LEU A 296 -7.72 8.27 -3.48
C LEU A 296 -9.15 7.82 -3.69
N HIS A 297 -9.35 6.52 -3.64
CA HIS A 297 -10.66 5.88 -3.66
C HIS A 297 -10.94 5.24 -2.32
N CYS A 298 -12.19 5.36 -1.88
CA CYS A 298 -12.71 4.75 -0.66
C CYS A 298 -13.90 3.86 -1.04
N ILE A 299 -13.96 2.67 -0.48
CA ILE A 299 -15.11 1.77 -0.59
C ILE A 299 -15.72 1.63 0.80
N VAL A 300 -17.02 1.84 0.86
CA VAL A 300 -17.79 1.74 2.09
C VAL A 300 -18.89 0.69 1.95
N GLU A 301 -19.12 -0.06 3.03
CA GLU A 301 -20.25 -0.97 3.13
C GLU A 301 -21.51 -0.20 3.54
N GLU A 302 -22.60 -0.42 2.80
CA GLU A 302 -23.87 0.25 3.03
C GLU A 302 -24.81 -0.63 3.86
N GLY A 303 -25.32 -0.05 4.96
CA GLY A 303 -26.40 -0.60 5.76
C GLY A 303 -27.80 -0.47 5.10
N HIS A 304 -28.80 -1.10 5.71
CA HIS A 304 -30.19 -1.11 5.24
C HIS A 304 -31.06 -0.03 5.89
N GLU A 305 -32.00 0.54 5.13
CA GLU A 305 -33.05 1.44 5.64
C GLU A 305 -34.11 0.68 6.45
N GLY A 306 -34.32 1.02 7.72
CA GLY A 306 -35.39 0.44 8.53
C GLY A 306 -35.09 -0.93 9.14
N ALA A 307 -33.86 -1.43 9.03
CA ALA A 307 -33.37 -2.41 10.00
C ALA A 307 -33.08 -1.68 11.31
N PRO A 308 -33.38 -2.26 12.49
CA PRO A 308 -33.10 -1.59 13.76
C PRO A 308 -31.64 -1.15 13.79
N SER A 309 -31.42 0.09 14.23
CA SER A 309 -30.08 0.61 14.47
C SER A 309 -29.27 -0.45 15.24
N PRO A 310 -28.04 -0.76 14.82
CA PRO A 310 -27.19 -1.73 15.50
C PRO A 310 -26.91 -1.40 16.98
N LEU A 311 -27.34 -0.23 17.47
CA LEU A 311 -27.41 0.09 18.90
C LEU A 311 -28.30 -0.88 19.71
N ALA A 312 -29.03 -1.81 19.08
CA ALA A 312 -29.75 -2.89 19.76
C ALA A 312 -28.96 -4.22 19.87
N SER A 313 -27.78 -4.35 19.23
CA SER A 313 -26.97 -5.55 19.31
C SER A 313 -25.48 -5.22 19.28
N ASP A 314 -24.83 -5.44 20.43
CA ASP A 314 -23.37 -5.40 20.61
C ASP A 314 -22.63 -6.54 19.87
N ASP A 315 -23.33 -7.38 19.09
CA ASP A 315 -22.70 -8.46 18.33
C ASP A 315 -22.38 -8.00 16.89
N PRO A 316 -21.09 -7.75 16.56
CA PRO A 316 -20.67 -7.43 15.19
C PRO A 316 -21.03 -8.53 14.17
N ARG A 317 -21.38 -9.74 14.61
CA ARG A 317 -21.84 -10.84 13.74
C ARG A 317 -23.27 -10.64 13.21
N MET A 318 -24.06 -9.73 13.75
CA MET A 318 -25.48 -9.54 13.38
C MET A 318 -25.73 -8.42 12.35
N ARG A 319 -24.67 -7.74 11.89
CA ARG A 319 -24.78 -6.63 10.92
C ARG A 319 -24.59 -7.16 9.49
N TRP A 320 -25.55 -6.91 8.60
CA TRP A 320 -25.50 -7.35 7.21
C TRP A 320 -25.35 -6.14 6.28
N GLY A 321 -24.28 -6.11 5.48
CA GLY A 321 -24.16 -5.20 4.35
C GLY A 321 -25.05 -5.67 3.20
N TYR A 322 -25.66 -4.73 2.47
CA TYR A 322 -26.48 -5.03 1.28
C TYR A 322 -25.79 -4.61 -0.02
N GLY A 323 -24.73 -3.83 0.09
CA GLY A 323 -23.93 -3.40 -1.04
C GLY A 323 -22.74 -2.56 -0.59
N LEU A 324 -22.02 -2.09 -1.60
CA LEU A 324 -20.83 -1.29 -1.47
C LEU A 324 -21.00 -0.02 -2.29
N SER A 325 -20.53 1.12 -1.78
CA SER A 325 -20.35 2.32 -2.60
C SER A 325 -18.90 2.74 -2.69
N VAL A 326 -18.55 3.28 -3.86
CA VAL A 326 -17.21 3.75 -4.22
C VAL A 326 -17.26 5.27 -4.26
N TRP A 327 -16.32 5.88 -3.55
CA TRP A 327 -16.17 7.31 -3.41
C TRP A 327 -14.76 7.72 -3.79
N VAL A 328 -14.62 8.91 -4.35
CA VAL A 328 -13.33 9.47 -4.74
C VAL A 328 -13.10 10.75 -3.98
N LEU A 329 -11.94 10.91 -3.38
CA LEU A 329 -11.55 12.17 -2.77
C LEU A 329 -11.05 13.10 -3.88
N GLN A 330 -11.76 14.20 -4.09
CA GLN A 330 -11.42 15.21 -5.09
C GLN A 330 -11.17 16.56 -4.42
N GLY A 331 -10.21 17.32 -4.95
CA GLY A 331 -9.85 18.64 -4.45
C GLY A 331 -8.33 18.84 -4.47
N SER A 332 -7.88 19.98 -4.97
CA SER A 332 -6.44 20.31 -5.09
C SER A 332 -5.82 20.77 -3.78
N ASP A 333 -6.61 21.41 -2.93
CA ASP A 333 -6.18 21.95 -1.63
C ASP A 333 -6.87 21.22 -0.48
N SER A 334 -6.22 21.18 0.69
CA SER A 334 -6.76 20.55 1.91
C SER A 334 -8.19 20.97 2.20
N ASP A 335 -8.50 22.25 2.04
CA ASP A 335 -9.78 22.83 2.45
C ASP A 335 -10.91 22.56 1.43
N MET A 336 -10.55 22.08 0.23
CA MET A 336 -11.49 21.76 -0.85
C MET A 336 -11.64 20.26 -1.11
N GLN A 337 -10.91 19.42 -0.37
CA GLN A 337 -11.06 17.96 -0.50
C GLN A 337 -12.45 17.52 -0.04
N GLN A 338 -13.22 16.96 -0.97
CA GLN A 338 -14.56 16.46 -0.73
C GLN A 338 -14.74 15.08 -1.36
N TRP A 339 -15.52 14.25 -0.70
CA TRP A 339 -15.93 12.96 -1.23
C TRP A 339 -16.94 13.14 -2.35
N THR A 340 -16.62 12.60 -3.52
CA THR A 340 -17.52 12.54 -4.66
C THR A 340 -17.95 11.10 -4.87
N PHE A 341 -19.26 10.87 -4.91
CA PHE A 341 -19.82 9.55 -5.22
C PHE A 341 -19.44 9.12 -6.63
N LYS A 342 -18.95 7.89 -6.79
CA LYS A 342 -18.56 7.33 -8.09
C LYS A 342 -19.48 6.21 -8.54
N HIS A 343 -19.75 5.24 -7.68
CA HIS A 343 -20.51 4.05 -8.07
C HIS A 343 -21.11 3.31 -6.87
N ARG A 344 -22.14 2.51 -7.12
CA ARG A 344 -22.76 1.61 -6.12
C ARG A 344 -22.94 0.21 -6.70
N MET A 345 -22.61 -0.79 -5.89
CA MET A 345 -22.67 -2.22 -6.22
C MET A 345 -23.53 -2.92 -5.19
N THR A 346 -24.37 -3.86 -5.62
CA THR A 346 -25.12 -4.72 -4.70
C THR A 346 -24.39 -6.02 -4.45
N ASN A 347 -24.56 -6.60 -3.25
CA ASN A 347 -24.02 -7.92 -2.95
C ASN A 347 -24.60 -9.00 -3.87
N GLN A 348 -25.84 -8.83 -4.33
CA GLN A 348 -26.47 -9.74 -5.28
C GLN A 348 -25.73 -9.76 -6.61
N GLN A 349 -25.28 -8.60 -7.10
CA GLN A 349 -24.47 -8.50 -8.31
C GLN A 349 -23.08 -9.09 -8.10
N LEU A 350 -22.39 -8.72 -7.01
CA LEU A 350 -21.01 -9.13 -6.76
C LEU A 350 -20.85 -10.62 -6.43
N PHE A 351 -21.72 -11.13 -5.56
CA PHE A 351 -21.53 -12.43 -4.91
C PHE A 351 -22.71 -13.39 -5.10
N GLY A 352 -23.77 -12.96 -5.78
CA GLY A 352 -24.99 -13.76 -5.98
C GLY A 352 -25.84 -13.92 -4.71
N ARG A 353 -25.58 -13.14 -3.65
CA ARG A 353 -26.30 -13.18 -2.38
C ARG A 353 -26.74 -11.79 -1.97
N ILE A 354 -27.93 -11.69 -1.37
CA ILE A 354 -28.49 -10.42 -0.94
C ILE A 354 -27.67 -9.80 0.20
N SER A 355 -27.21 -10.62 1.15
CA SER A 355 -26.40 -10.19 2.28
C SER A 355 -25.03 -10.87 2.25
N CYS A 356 -23.99 -10.07 2.42
CA CYS A 356 -22.60 -10.47 2.58
C CYS A 356 -21.95 -9.52 3.58
N ARG A 357 -20.94 -9.99 4.30
CA ARG A 357 -20.19 -9.20 5.27
C ARG A 357 -18.72 -9.13 4.86
N CYS A 358 -18.17 -7.92 4.86
CA CYS A 358 -16.73 -7.74 4.69
C CYS A 358 -15.96 -8.53 5.78
N MET A 359 -14.77 -9.02 5.43
CA MET A 359 -13.88 -9.85 6.26
C MET A 359 -14.41 -11.24 6.65
N LEU A 360 -15.70 -11.52 6.46
CA LEU A 360 -16.32 -12.82 6.75
C LEU A 360 -16.69 -13.58 5.48
N ASP A 361 -17.39 -12.93 4.55
CA ASP A 361 -17.85 -13.53 3.29
C ASP A 361 -16.95 -13.14 2.11
N TYR A 362 -16.31 -11.98 2.18
CA TYR A 362 -15.40 -11.46 1.17
C TYR A 362 -14.43 -10.43 1.76
N HIS A 363 -13.38 -10.09 1.02
CA HIS A 363 -12.61 -8.87 1.24
C HIS A 363 -12.23 -8.22 -0.10
N VAL A 364 -11.97 -6.91 -0.06
CA VAL A 364 -11.44 -6.16 -1.20
C VAL A 364 -9.92 -6.36 -1.25
N VAL A 365 -9.39 -6.72 -2.41
CA VAL A 365 -7.95 -6.94 -2.62
C VAL A 365 -7.28 -5.65 -3.04
N THR A 366 -7.74 -5.06 -4.13
CA THR A 366 -7.15 -3.86 -4.70
C THR A 366 -8.06 -3.20 -5.73
N MET A 367 -7.72 -1.98 -6.11
CA MET A 367 -8.26 -1.32 -7.30
C MET A 367 -7.19 -1.28 -8.38
N HIS A 368 -7.58 -1.44 -9.64
CA HIS A 368 -6.63 -1.36 -10.74
C HIS A 368 -6.06 0.06 -10.83
N PRO A 369 -4.73 0.23 -10.95
CA PRO A 369 -4.10 1.56 -10.92
C PRO A 369 -4.53 2.47 -12.07
N ASP A 370 -4.88 1.93 -13.24
CA ASP A 370 -5.17 2.73 -14.45
C ASP A 370 -6.59 2.59 -15.03
N CYS A 371 -7.50 1.86 -14.36
CA CYS A 371 -8.88 1.73 -14.83
C CYS A 371 -9.86 1.41 -13.70
N ASN A 372 -11.15 1.47 -14.00
CA ASN A 372 -12.23 1.32 -13.02
C ASN A 372 -12.55 -0.16 -12.71
N LEU A 373 -11.52 -0.94 -12.34
CA LEU A 373 -11.67 -2.33 -11.92
C LEU A 373 -11.37 -2.49 -10.43
N ILE A 374 -12.19 -3.28 -9.75
CA ILE A 374 -12.01 -3.64 -8.34
C ILE A 374 -11.87 -5.15 -8.25
N PHE A 375 -10.92 -5.62 -7.45
CA PHE A 375 -10.70 -7.05 -7.22
C PHE A 375 -11.14 -7.43 -5.81
N PHE A 376 -11.82 -8.57 -5.70
CA PHE A 376 -12.31 -9.12 -4.44
C PHE A 376 -11.95 -10.59 -4.34
N VAL A 377 -11.78 -11.09 -3.11
CA VAL A 377 -11.81 -12.52 -2.84
C VAL A 377 -13.13 -12.87 -2.20
N GLN A 378 -13.85 -13.82 -2.80
CA GLN A 378 -15.02 -14.45 -2.20
C GLN A 378 -14.58 -15.65 -1.38
N HIS A 379 -14.90 -15.66 -0.08
CA HIS A 379 -14.33 -16.61 0.87
C HIS A 379 -14.84 -18.05 0.69
N ARG A 380 -16.15 -18.20 0.46
CA ARG A 380 -16.81 -19.51 0.36
C ARG A 380 -16.15 -20.45 -0.65
N ASP A 381 -15.78 -19.92 -1.80
CA ASP A 381 -15.23 -20.68 -2.93
C ASP A 381 -13.74 -20.34 -3.15
N ALA A 382 -13.12 -19.60 -2.23
CA ALA A 382 -11.76 -19.04 -2.34
C ALA A 382 -11.48 -18.49 -3.74
N ARG A 383 -12.37 -17.61 -4.23
CA ARG A 383 -12.38 -17.18 -5.64
C ARG A 383 -12.01 -15.71 -5.77
N LEU A 384 -11.02 -15.41 -6.61
CA LEU A 384 -10.73 -14.06 -7.06
C LEU A 384 -11.73 -13.64 -8.13
N ILE A 385 -12.42 -12.54 -7.89
CA ILE A 385 -13.33 -11.91 -8.84
C ILE A 385 -12.89 -10.48 -9.13
N SER A 386 -13.13 -10.02 -10.35
CA SER A 386 -13.03 -8.61 -10.72
C SER A 386 -14.40 -8.04 -11.02
N TYR A 387 -14.63 -6.79 -10.62
CA TYR A 387 -15.78 -5.99 -10.99
C TYR A 387 -15.36 -4.82 -11.86
N ASP A 388 -15.89 -4.76 -13.08
CA ASP A 388 -15.76 -3.64 -14.02
C ASP A 388 -16.85 -2.62 -13.73
N ILE A 389 -16.48 -1.44 -13.23
CA ILE A 389 -17.45 -0.38 -12.91
C ILE A 389 -18.07 0.20 -14.19
N ASP A 390 -17.30 0.32 -15.28
CA ASP A 390 -17.76 0.93 -16.52
C ASP A 390 -18.79 0.03 -17.22
N ARG A 391 -18.57 -1.29 -17.20
CA ARG A 391 -19.49 -2.29 -17.76
C ARG A 391 -20.52 -2.82 -16.77
N GLN A 392 -20.30 -2.59 -15.48
CA GLN A 392 -21.05 -3.19 -14.37
C GLN A 392 -21.06 -4.73 -14.43
N GLU A 393 -19.94 -5.33 -14.83
CA GLU A 393 -19.79 -6.77 -15.01
C GLU A 393 -18.87 -7.37 -13.95
N VAL A 394 -19.28 -8.52 -13.40
CA VAL A 394 -18.43 -9.37 -12.55
C VAL A 394 -17.81 -10.46 -13.40
N ARG A 395 -16.51 -10.73 -13.20
CA ARG A 395 -15.81 -11.85 -13.81
C ARG A 395 -15.03 -12.63 -12.76
N ALA A 396 -15.18 -13.95 -12.78
CA ALA A 396 -14.33 -14.85 -12.03
C ALA A 396 -12.97 -14.99 -12.74
N LEU A 397 -11.88 -14.86 -12.00
CA LEU A 397 -10.53 -14.85 -12.56
C LEU A 397 -9.73 -16.09 -12.16
N HIS A 398 -9.72 -16.41 -10.88
CA HIS A 398 -8.94 -17.52 -10.34
C HIS A 398 -9.63 -18.16 -9.14
N SER A 399 -9.42 -19.46 -8.93
CA SER A 399 -9.91 -20.17 -7.75
C SER A 399 -8.74 -20.80 -7.01
N PHE A 400 -8.65 -20.49 -5.73
CA PHE A 400 -7.64 -20.96 -4.80
C PHE A 400 -8.17 -22.11 -3.92
N GLN A 401 -9.32 -22.68 -4.29
CA GLN A 401 -10.01 -23.68 -3.47
C GLN A 401 -9.17 -24.95 -3.29
N HIS A 402 -8.36 -25.32 -4.29
CA HIS A 402 -7.50 -26.49 -4.19
C HIS A 402 -6.38 -26.30 -3.16
N ASP A 403 -5.81 -25.10 -3.11
CA ASP A 403 -4.64 -24.81 -2.28
C ASP A 403 -5.04 -24.41 -0.84
N PHE A 404 -6.19 -23.74 -0.66
CA PHE A 404 -6.58 -23.16 0.64
C PHE A 404 -7.89 -23.72 1.21
N GLY A 405 -8.69 -24.45 0.43
CA GLY A 405 -10.06 -24.80 0.81
C GLY A 405 -10.95 -23.56 0.97
N PRO A 406 -12.08 -23.66 1.70
CA PRO A 406 -12.89 -22.49 2.06
C PRO A 406 -12.11 -21.54 2.97
N ILE A 407 -12.09 -20.25 2.63
CA ILE A 407 -11.47 -19.22 3.46
C ILE A 407 -12.34 -18.99 4.69
N THR A 408 -11.71 -18.94 5.86
CA THR A 408 -12.40 -18.68 7.13
C THR A 408 -11.68 -17.57 7.90
N LEU A 409 -12.21 -17.19 9.05
CA LEU A 409 -11.52 -16.27 9.96
C LEU A 409 -10.13 -16.75 10.39
N PHE A 410 -9.89 -18.08 10.37
CA PHE A 410 -8.68 -18.72 10.88
C PHE A 410 -7.72 -19.20 9.77
N ASN A 411 -8.09 -19.02 8.50
CA ASN A 411 -7.26 -19.37 7.34
C ASN A 411 -7.55 -18.34 6.26
N ARG A 412 -6.84 -17.21 6.33
CA ARG A 412 -7.01 -16.11 5.39
C ARG A 412 -6.19 -16.38 4.13
N LEU A 413 -6.64 -15.82 3.01
CA LEU A 413 -5.86 -15.76 1.78
C LEU A 413 -5.40 -14.31 1.63
N THR A 414 -4.09 -14.10 1.62
CA THR A 414 -3.53 -12.76 1.38
C THR A 414 -3.18 -12.65 -0.09
N LEU A 415 -3.70 -11.61 -0.76
CA LEU A 415 -3.38 -11.29 -2.15
C LEU A 415 -2.69 -9.94 -2.23
N THR A 416 -1.45 -9.92 -2.70
CA THR A 416 -0.64 -8.71 -2.82
C THR A 416 -0.50 -8.34 -4.30
N PRO A 417 -1.07 -7.21 -4.76
CA PRO A 417 -1.02 -6.82 -6.16
C PRO A 417 0.41 -6.45 -6.61
N TYR A 418 0.76 -6.82 -7.84
CA TYR A 418 2.09 -6.53 -8.39
C TYR A 418 2.05 -5.77 -9.71
N VAL A 419 2.76 -4.63 -9.71
CA VAL A 419 2.99 -3.75 -10.87
C VAL A 419 4.51 -3.65 -11.05
N PRO A 420 5.13 -4.29 -12.06
CA PRO A 420 6.58 -4.33 -12.19
C PRO A 420 7.22 -2.95 -12.33
N TYR A 421 8.40 -2.81 -11.72
CA TYR A 421 9.24 -1.62 -11.86
C TYR A 421 10.60 -1.98 -12.44
N LEU A 422 10.83 -1.58 -13.70
CA LEU A 422 11.95 -2.09 -14.50
C LEU A 422 13.26 -1.30 -14.32
N SER A 423 13.25 -0.21 -13.55
CA SER A 423 14.46 0.58 -13.33
C SER A 423 15.24 0.07 -12.13
N GLU A 424 16.56 0.15 -12.21
CA GLU A 424 17.44 -0.16 -11.09
C GLU A 424 17.39 0.97 -10.06
N LEU A 425 17.19 0.63 -8.78
CA LEU A 425 16.90 1.62 -7.72
C LEU A 425 17.99 1.73 -6.68
N PHE A 426 18.58 0.61 -6.27
CA PHE A 426 19.47 0.58 -5.11
C PHE A 426 20.92 0.96 -5.43
N LEU A 427 21.14 1.72 -6.52
CA LEU A 427 22.45 2.25 -6.87
C LEU A 427 22.83 3.37 -5.89
N GLY A 428 23.46 3.00 -4.77
CA GLY A 428 23.89 3.93 -3.72
C GLY A 428 23.17 3.78 -2.37
N VAL A 429 22.24 2.84 -2.25
CA VAL A 429 21.66 2.45 -0.94
C VAL A 429 22.65 1.54 -0.22
N ILE A 430 22.90 1.80 1.06
CA ILE A 430 23.81 0.98 1.88
C ILE A 430 23.21 -0.43 2.02
N GLY A 431 24.02 -1.48 1.82
CA GLY A 431 23.56 -2.87 1.91
C GLY A 431 22.75 -3.34 0.68
N ALA A 432 22.76 -2.59 -0.42
CA ALA A 432 22.12 -3.00 -1.66
C ALA A 432 22.87 -4.16 -2.34
N HIS A 433 22.10 -5.17 -2.76
CA HIS A 433 22.59 -6.33 -3.49
C HIS A 433 21.92 -6.45 -4.86
N LYS A 434 22.68 -6.93 -5.84
CA LYS A 434 22.23 -7.29 -7.19
C LYS A 434 23.01 -8.54 -7.62
N GLN A 435 22.32 -9.55 -8.14
CA GLN A 435 22.96 -10.73 -8.75
C GLN A 435 23.34 -10.49 -10.21
#